data_AF-A0A952HVQ3-F1
#
_entry.id   AF-A0A952HVQ3-F1
#
_cell.length_a   1.000
_cell.length_b   1.000
_cell.length_c   1.000
_cell.angle_alpha   90.00
_cell.angle_beta   90.00
_cell.angle_gamma   90.00
#
_symmetry.space_group_name_H-M   'P 1'
#
loop_
_entity.id
_entity.type
_entity.pdbx_description
1 polymer ?
#
loop_
_entity_poly.entity_id
_entity_poly.type
_entity_poly.pdbx_seq_one_letter_code
_entity_poly.pdbx_strand_id
1 'polypeptide(L)'
;MAKNLNFYFDNDGVPRARGPYSEKVLMAFLETDVQGSDHVLHDLMDDITAIEEGAAVDREFIGNAHSVTILSDGVTIESTIDGEDDEYKTGLKHFREILEDWEAFIMDDQSLA
;
A
#
# COMPACT_ATOMS: atom_id res chain seq x y z
N MET A 1 9.43 -8.18 4.56
CA MET A 1 9.53 -7.79 5.99
C MET A 1 9.85 -6.31 6.06
N ALA A 2 8.82 -5.49 5.94
CA ALA A 2 8.88 -4.07 6.22
C ALA A 2 9.11 -3.87 7.73
N LYS A 3 10.38 -3.92 8.16
CA LYS A 3 10.80 -3.93 9.58
C LYS A 3 10.34 -2.72 10.43
N ASN A 4 9.62 -1.76 9.86
CA ASN A 4 9.24 -0.51 10.51
C ASN A 4 7.74 -0.31 10.71
N LEU A 5 6.88 -1.14 10.09
CA LEU A 5 5.42 -1.03 10.20
C LEU A 5 4.88 -2.10 11.15
N ASN A 6 3.94 -1.69 12.02
CA ASN A 6 3.16 -2.58 12.85
C ASN A 6 1.70 -2.48 12.41
N PHE A 7 1.07 -3.62 12.14
CA PHE A 7 -0.33 -3.70 11.75
C PHE A 7 -1.18 -4.18 12.92
N TYR A 8 -2.38 -3.60 13.05
CA TYR A 8 -3.31 -3.91 14.14
C TYR A 8 -4.74 -3.53 13.72
N PHE A 9 -5.74 -4.21 14.28
CA PHE A 9 -7.14 -3.81 14.11
C PHE A 9 -7.50 -2.79 15.19
N ASP A 10 -8.22 -1.73 14.83
CA ASP A 10 -8.81 -0.83 15.80
C ASP A 10 -10.06 -1.45 16.47
N ASN A 11 -10.67 -0.69 17.39
CA ASN A 11 -11.84 -1.19 18.13
C ASN A 11 -13.07 -1.45 17.23
N ASP A 12 -13.07 -0.90 16.02
CA ASP A 12 -14.13 -1.05 15.03
C ASP A 12 -13.84 -2.21 14.05
N GLY A 13 -12.73 -2.92 14.24
CA GLY A 13 -12.29 -4.02 13.38
C GLY A 13 -11.68 -3.54 12.06
N VAL A 14 -11.28 -2.25 11.98
CA VAL A 14 -10.66 -1.70 10.78
C VAL A 14 -9.14 -1.91 10.86
N PRO A 15 -8.50 -2.41 9.78
CA PRO A 15 -7.06 -2.60 9.76
C PRO A 15 -6.33 -1.25 9.76
N ARG A 16 -5.32 -1.12 10.63
CA ARG A 16 -4.51 0.09 10.85
C ARG A 16 -3.01 -0.20 10.77
N ALA A 17 -2.25 0.79 10.34
CA ALA A 17 -0.79 0.75 10.24
C ALA A 17 -0.15 1.75 11.20
N ARG A 18 0.98 1.37 11.81
CA ARG A 18 1.76 2.27 12.67
C ARG A 18 3.25 2.13 12.42
N GLY A 19 3.91 3.26 12.22
CA GLY A 19 5.32 3.34 11.83
C GLY A 19 5.89 4.75 12.02
N PRO A 20 7.09 5.01 11.48
CA PRO A 20 7.74 6.31 11.56
C PRO A 20 6.97 7.38 10.77
N TYR A 21 7.13 8.65 11.17
CA TYR A 21 6.47 9.79 10.51
C TYR A 21 6.82 9.91 9.01
N SER A 22 8.00 9.45 8.60
CA SER A 22 8.42 9.40 7.19
C SER A 22 7.56 8.47 6.33
N GLU A 23 6.83 7.54 6.95
CA GLU A 23 5.95 6.57 6.27
C GLU A 23 4.47 6.93 6.46
N LYS A 24 4.14 8.16 6.90
CA LYS A 24 2.76 8.56 7.18
C LYS A 24 1.81 8.42 5.99
N VAL A 25 2.28 8.76 4.78
CA VAL A 25 1.48 8.66 3.54
C VAL A 25 1.23 7.20 3.19
N LEU A 26 2.25 6.35 3.34
CA LEU A 26 2.11 4.91 3.15
C LEU A 26 1.08 4.31 4.13
N MET A 27 1.14 4.70 5.41
CA MET A 27 0.18 4.25 6.41
C MET A 27 -1.24 4.72 6.07
N ALA A 28 -1.41 5.99 5.72
CA ALA A 28 -2.70 6.54 5.34
C ALA A 28 -3.27 5.84 4.09
N PHE A 29 -2.42 5.55 3.10
CA PHE A 29 -2.79 4.79 1.91
C PHE A 29 -3.34 3.40 2.25
N LEU A 30 -2.62 2.63 3.08
CA LEU A 30 -3.08 1.32 3.53
C LEU A 30 -4.40 1.40 4.30
N GLU A 31 -4.60 2.43 5.11
CA GLU A 31 -5.79 2.60 5.96
C GLU A 31 -7.02 3.17 5.26
N THR A 32 -6.85 3.87 4.12
CA THR A 32 -7.94 4.60 3.47
C THR A 32 -8.26 4.12 2.07
N ASP A 33 -7.25 3.65 1.31
CA ASP A 33 -7.43 3.18 -0.06
C ASP A 33 -7.46 1.65 -0.12
N VAL A 34 -6.52 0.97 0.55
CA VAL A 34 -6.42 -0.50 0.53
C VAL A 34 -7.40 -1.13 1.52
N GLN A 35 -7.37 -0.69 2.78
CA GLN A 35 -8.20 -1.21 3.87
C GLN A 35 -8.11 -2.74 3.97
N GLY A 36 -9.24 -3.43 4.09
CA GLY A 36 -9.32 -4.90 4.06
C GLY A 36 -9.59 -5.47 2.67
N SER A 37 -9.29 -4.75 1.59
CA SER A 37 -9.58 -5.19 0.22
C SER A 37 -8.45 -6.04 -0.35
N ASP A 38 -8.68 -7.34 -0.46
CA ASP A 38 -7.80 -8.29 -1.16
C ASP A 38 -7.70 -7.99 -2.66
N HIS A 39 -8.78 -7.51 -3.27
CA HIS A 39 -8.79 -7.11 -4.67
C HIS A 39 -7.78 -5.99 -4.97
N VAL A 40 -7.73 -4.95 -4.14
CA VAL A 40 -6.79 -3.83 -4.35
C VAL A 40 -5.35 -4.30 -4.19
N LEU A 41 -5.08 -5.18 -3.22
CA LEU A 41 -3.74 -5.75 -3.02
C LEU A 41 -3.28 -6.56 -4.24
N HIS A 42 -4.13 -7.46 -4.73
CA HIS A 42 -3.81 -8.28 -5.89
C HIS A 42 -3.62 -7.43 -7.15
N ASP A 43 -4.49 -6.44 -7.40
CA ASP A 43 -4.36 -5.55 -8.55
C ASP A 43 -3.01 -4.80 -8.53
N LEU A 44 -2.60 -4.28 -7.36
CA LEU A 44 -1.32 -3.61 -7.19
C LEU A 44 -0.13 -4.57 -7.37
N MET A 45 -0.22 -5.81 -6.87
CA MET A 45 0.84 -6.81 -7.05
C MET A 45 0.98 -7.27 -8.51
N ASP A 46 -0.14 -7.40 -9.22
CA ASP A 46 -0.16 -7.72 -10.65
C ASP A 46 0.45 -6.57 -11.46
N ASP A 47 0.16 -5.32 -11.09
CA ASP A 47 0.77 -4.15 -11.72
C ASP A 47 2.29 -4.06 -11.49
N ILE A 48 2.76 -4.33 -10.26
CA ILE A 48 4.20 -4.44 -9.98
C ILE A 48 4.83 -5.53 -10.87
N THR A 49 4.19 -6.70 -10.96
CA THR A 49 4.69 -7.81 -11.77
C THR A 49 4.74 -7.44 -13.25
N ALA A 50 3.71 -6.77 -13.77
CA ALA A 50 3.68 -6.31 -15.16
C ALA A 50 4.81 -5.32 -15.49
N ILE A 51 5.15 -4.43 -14.55
CA ILE A 51 6.29 -3.51 -14.67
C ILE A 51 7.62 -4.27 -14.62
N GLU A 52 7.78 -5.20 -13.67
CA GLU A 52 9.00 -6.02 -13.52
C GLU A 52 9.27 -6.91 -14.75
N GLU A 53 8.23 -7.45 -15.38
CA GLU A 53 8.32 -8.24 -16.61
C GLU A 53 8.47 -7.39 -17.88
N GLY A 54 8.35 -6.07 -17.78
CA GLY A 54 8.37 -5.16 -18.92
C GLY A 54 7.13 -5.25 -19.81
N ALA A 55 6.03 -5.83 -19.29
CA ALA A 55 4.72 -5.86 -19.95
C ALA A 55 4.03 -4.50 -19.92
N ALA A 56 4.40 -3.64 -18.96
CA ALA A 56 3.99 -2.24 -18.87
C ALA A 56 5.21 -1.34 -18.63
N VAL A 57 5.10 -0.07 -19.01
CA VAL A 57 6.14 0.96 -18.77
C VAL A 57 5.87 1.70 -17.45
N ASP A 58 4.59 1.96 -17.20
CA ASP A 58 4.06 2.65 -16.04
C ASP A 58 2.66 2.11 -15.70
N ARG A 59 2.31 2.19 -14.42
CA ARG A 59 0.97 1.93 -13.90
C ARG A 59 0.57 3.01 -12.92
N GLU A 60 -0.70 3.33 -12.91
CA GLU A 60 -1.28 4.32 -12.00
C GLU A 60 -2.53 3.73 -11.34
N PHE A 61 -2.58 3.83 -10.03
CA PHE A 61 -3.75 3.51 -9.22
C PHE A 61 -4.26 4.79 -8.55
N ILE A 62 -5.55 5.07 -8.69
CA ILE A 62 -6.21 6.19 -8.02
C ILE A 62 -7.17 5.63 -6.99
N GLY A 63 -6.84 5.86 -5.72
CA GLY A 63 -7.66 5.48 -4.60
C GLY A 63 -8.65 6.56 -4.18
N ASN A 64 -9.14 6.42 -2.95
CA ASN A 64 -10.02 7.36 -2.28
C ASN A 64 -9.31 8.68 -1.93
N ALA A 65 -8.08 8.60 -1.46
CA ALA A 65 -7.33 9.73 -0.91
C ALA A 65 -5.89 9.82 -1.42
N HIS A 66 -5.41 8.79 -2.14
CA HIS A 66 -4.05 8.77 -2.63
C HIS A 66 -3.98 8.28 -4.08
N SER A 67 -2.96 8.75 -4.79
CA SER A 67 -2.56 8.23 -6.10
C SER A 67 -1.24 7.48 -5.96
N VAL A 68 -1.15 6.31 -6.57
CA VAL A 68 0.05 5.47 -6.60
C VAL A 68 0.53 5.38 -8.03
N THR A 69 1.74 5.86 -8.29
CA THR A 69 2.44 5.71 -9.56
C THR A 69 3.52 4.64 -9.41
N ILE A 70 3.46 3.62 -10.25
CA ILE A 70 4.39 2.48 -10.27
C ILE A 70 5.19 2.54 -11.57
N LEU A 71 6.51 2.66 -11.43
CA LEU A 71 7.48 2.75 -12.52
C LEU A 71 8.58 1.72 -12.29
N SER A 72 9.35 1.42 -13.35
CA SER A 72 10.48 0.49 -13.25
C SER A 72 11.58 0.92 -12.26
N ASP A 73 11.65 2.21 -11.90
CA ASP A 73 12.60 2.77 -10.93
C ASP A 73 12.06 2.87 -9.50
N GLY A 74 10.75 2.67 -9.30
CA GLY A 74 10.14 2.69 -7.98
C GLY A 74 8.64 2.97 -7.97
N VAL A 75 8.13 3.20 -6.76
CA VAL A 75 6.73 3.54 -6.47
C VAL A 75 6.68 4.89 -5.78
N THR A 76 5.76 5.73 -6.23
CA THR A 76 5.46 7.02 -5.62
C THR A 76 4.00 7.04 -5.19
N ILE A 77 3.74 7.35 -3.93
CA ILE A 77 2.41 7.53 -3.36
C ILE A 77 2.26 9.01 -3.01
N GLU A 78 1.20 9.63 -3.51
CA GLU A 78 0.90 11.04 -3.29
C GLU A 78 -0.48 11.18 -2.67
N SER A 79 -0.64 12.11 -1.73
CA SER A 79 -1.96 12.49 -1.22
C SER A 79 -2.71 13.28 -2.29
N THR A 80 -3.96 12.91 -2.58
CA THR A 80 -4.84 13.69 -3.46
C THR A 80 -5.72 14.67 -2.68
N ILE A 81 -5.53 14.74 -1.36
CA ILE A 81 -6.25 15.64 -0.48
C ILE A 81 -5.66 17.05 -0.60
N ASP A 82 -6.51 18.02 -0.95
CA ASP A 82 -6.13 19.43 -1.07
C ASP A 82 -5.46 19.95 0.22
N GLY A 83 -4.20 20.38 0.09
CA GLY A 83 -3.40 20.97 1.17
C GLY A 83 -2.37 20.03 1.82
N GLU A 84 -2.27 18.78 1.35
CA GLU A 84 -1.22 17.85 1.74
C GLU A 84 -0.25 17.60 0.57
N ASP A 85 0.92 18.24 0.59
CA ASP A 85 1.99 18.00 -0.40
C ASP A 85 2.90 16.83 0.01
N ASP A 86 2.35 15.86 0.74
CA ASP A 86 3.13 14.75 1.26
C ASP A 86 3.23 13.62 0.23
N GLU A 87 4.47 13.28 -0.14
CA GLU A 87 4.79 12.14 -0.99
C GLU A 87 5.56 11.07 -0.22
N TYR A 88 5.34 9.80 -0.58
CA TYR A 88 6.15 8.68 -0.13
C TYR A 88 6.72 7.94 -1.33
N LYS A 89 8.04 7.77 -1.33
CA LYS A 89 8.78 7.09 -2.40
C LYS A 89 9.46 5.86 -1.86
N THR A 90 9.33 4.75 -2.59
CA THR A 90 10.00 3.51 -2.24
C THR A 90 10.30 2.65 -3.46
N GLY A 91 11.13 1.62 -3.31
CA GLY A 91 11.42 0.68 -4.40
C GLY A 91 10.30 -0.35 -4.58
N LEU A 92 10.12 -0.85 -5.81
CA LEU A 92 9.11 -1.87 -6.16
C LEU A 92 9.09 -3.05 -5.19
N LYS A 93 10.27 -3.63 -4.93
CA LYS A 93 10.41 -4.76 -4.01
C LYS A 93 9.93 -4.43 -2.60
N HIS A 94 10.25 -3.24 -2.09
CA HIS A 94 9.83 -2.85 -0.75
C HIS A 94 8.33 -2.63 -0.68
N PHE A 95 7.76 -1.96 -1.69
CA PHE A 95 6.32 -1.76 -1.79
C PHE A 95 5.58 -3.10 -1.83
N ARG A 96 6.04 -4.04 -2.67
CA ARG A 96 5.51 -5.40 -2.73
C ARG A 96 5.55 -6.11 -1.38
N GLU A 97 6.68 -6.08 -0.68
CA GLU A 97 6.78 -6.68 0.66
C GLU A 97 5.79 -6.06 1.65
N ILE A 98 5.51 -4.75 1.56
CA ILE A 98 4.51 -4.10 2.42
C ILE A 98 3.10 -4.60 2.09
N LEU A 99 2.75 -4.72 0.80
CA LEU A 99 1.44 -5.23 0.37
C LEU A 99 1.26 -6.68 0.81
N GLU A 100 2.27 -7.53 0.64
CA GLU A 100 2.25 -8.94 1.10
C GLU A 100 2.13 -9.04 2.63
N ASP A 101 2.88 -8.21 3.38
CA ASP A 101 2.82 -8.18 4.85
C ASP A 101 1.42 -7.69 5.31
N TRP A 102 0.80 -6.74 4.60
CA TRP A 102 -0.57 -6.24 4.88
C TRP A 102 -1.64 -7.26 4.53
N GLU A 103 -1.52 -7.94 3.38
CA GLU A 103 -2.41 -9.02 2.97
C GLU A 103 -2.44 -10.15 4.00
N ALA A 104 -1.27 -10.63 4.42
CA ALA A 104 -1.15 -11.67 5.42
C ALA A 104 -1.82 -11.24 6.74
N PHE A 105 -1.69 -9.97 7.12
CA PHE A 105 -2.33 -9.42 8.32
C PHE A 105 -3.86 -9.40 8.22
N ILE A 106 -4.44 -8.96 7.10
CA ILE A 106 -5.90 -8.92 6.94
C ILE A 106 -6.51 -10.32 6.78
N MET A 107 -5.76 -11.28 6.21
CA MET A 107 -6.22 -12.67 6.05
C MET A 107 -6.13 -13.49 7.35
N ASP A 108 -5.16 -13.20 8.23
CA ASP A 108 -5.04 -13.90 9.52
C ASP A 108 -6.31 -13.72 10.39
N ASP A 109 -6.91 -12.53 10.40
CA ASP A 109 -8.17 -12.25 11.11
C ASP A 109 -9.36 -13.02 10.52
N GLN A 110 -9.46 -13.11 9.19
CA GLN A 110 -10.54 -13.85 8.53
C GLN A 110 -10.45 -15.37 8.73
N SER A 111 -9.29 -15.89 9.12
CA SER A 111 -9.11 -17.31 9.43
C SER A 111 -9.65 -17.70 10.81
N LEU A 112 -9.97 -16.73 11.66
CA LEU A 112 -10.45 -16.91 13.04
C LEU A 112 -11.98 -16.75 13.19
N ALA A 113 -12.70 -16.50 12.09
CA ALA A 113 -14.16 -16.35 12.05
C ALA A 113 -14.91 -17.66 11.73
#